data_AF-A0A7C0TXG9-F1
#
_entry.id   AF-A0A7C0TXG9-F1
#
_cell.length_a   1.000
_cell.length_b   1.000
_cell.length_c   1.000
_cell.angle_alpha   90.00
_cell.angle_beta   90.00
_cell.angle_gamma   90.00
#
_symmetry.space_group_name_H-M   'P 1'
#
loop_
_entity.id
_entity.type
_entity.pdbx_description
1 polymer ?
#
loop_
_entity_poly.entity_id
_entity_poly.type
_entity_poly.pdbx_seq_one_letter_code
_entity_poly.pdbx_strand_id
1 'polypeptide(L)'
;CELVCALTWEGKTDPAYSRIRIKEFFGGLIVVPTVCIPCADKACIKVCPTGALSYDSKTGAIVLDETKCTKCGACFDACPAGALAPHPDTGLPMTCNKCSLCVNICPTGALEAWSKILTFEQALAKKPEEIAKDLLKKYFGVEDVKELESKYGFWTPEKAKEFGIG
;
A
#
# COMPACT_ATOMS: atom_id res chain seq x y z
N CYS A 1 -8.67 -7.11 2.36
CA CYS A 1 -8.79 -5.65 2.10
C CYS A 1 -8.91 -5.33 0.60
N GLU A 2 -8.13 -5.97 -0.28
CA GLU A 2 -8.22 -5.71 -1.73
C GLU A 2 -9.62 -6.01 -2.29
N LEU A 3 -10.12 -7.22 -2.01
CA LEU A 3 -11.44 -7.68 -2.46
C LEU A 3 -12.58 -6.80 -1.96
N VAL A 4 -12.61 -6.44 -0.66
CA VAL A 4 -13.69 -5.57 -0.16
C VAL A 4 -13.66 -4.21 -0.85
N CYS A 5 -12.49 -3.67 -1.15
CA CYS A 5 -12.39 -2.37 -1.81
C CYS A 5 -12.84 -2.46 -3.27
N ALA A 6 -12.42 -3.48 -4.01
CA ALA A 6 -12.88 -3.71 -5.39
C ALA A 6 -14.39 -3.97 -5.46
N LEU A 7 -14.93 -4.79 -4.55
CA LEU A 7 -16.36 -5.10 -4.50
C LEU A 7 -17.20 -3.87 -4.17
N THR A 8 -16.82 -3.09 -3.16
CA THR A 8 -17.60 -1.93 -2.73
C THR A 8 -17.62 -0.82 -3.78
N TRP A 9 -16.48 -0.54 -4.41
CA TRP A 9 -16.35 0.63 -5.29
C TRP A 9 -16.56 0.32 -6.76
N GLU A 10 -16.30 -0.92 -7.19
CA GLU A 10 -16.37 -1.31 -8.60
C GLU A 10 -17.34 -2.48 -8.85
N GLY A 11 -17.85 -3.14 -7.81
CA GLY A 11 -18.68 -4.34 -7.95
C GLY A 11 -17.91 -5.56 -8.50
N LYS A 12 -16.58 -5.56 -8.41
CA LYS A 12 -15.70 -6.60 -8.99
C LYS A 12 -15.02 -7.43 -7.91
N THR A 13 -14.84 -8.72 -8.18
CA THR A 13 -14.07 -9.67 -7.34
C THR A 13 -12.59 -9.73 -7.72
N ASP A 14 -12.11 -8.85 -8.60
CA ASP A 14 -10.73 -8.81 -9.07
C ASP A 14 -9.93 -7.74 -8.29
N PRO A 15 -8.83 -8.11 -7.59
CA PRO A 15 -7.95 -7.18 -6.89
C PRO A 15 -7.39 -6.05 -7.76
N ALA A 16 -7.32 -6.22 -9.08
CA ALA A 16 -6.86 -5.18 -10.01
C ALA A 16 -7.73 -3.90 -9.95
N TYR A 17 -8.98 -4.01 -9.49
CA TYR A 17 -9.94 -2.91 -9.32
C TYR A 17 -9.87 -2.26 -7.93
N SER A 18 -9.01 -2.76 -7.05
CA SER A 18 -8.90 -2.24 -5.69
C SER A 18 -8.16 -0.89 -5.66
N ARG A 19 -8.28 -0.13 -4.56
CA ARG A 19 -7.47 1.07 -4.25
C ARG A 19 -6.41 0.83 -3.17
N ILE A 20 -6.33 -0.39 -2.66
CA ILE A 20 -5.26 -0.90 -1.79
C ILE A 20 -4.61 -2.10 -2.50
N ARG A 21 -3.30 -2.27 -2.34
CA ARG A 21 -2.54 -3.41 -2.85
C ARG A 21 -1.78 -4.09 -1.74
N ILE A 22 -1.83 -5.42 -1.69
CA ILE A 22 -0.99 -6.20 -0.79
C ILE A 22 0.28 -6.61 -1.53
N LYS A 23 1.42 -6.10 -1.08
CA LYS A 23 2.73 -6.41 -1.66
C LYS A 23 3.42 -7.43 -0.77
N GLU A 24 3.64 -8.62 -1.32
CA GLU A 24 4.38 -9.68 -0.65
C GLU A 24 5.84 -9.61 -1.05
N PHE A 25 6.71 -9.68 -0.04
CA PHE A 25 8.14 -9.73 -0.19
C PHE A 25 8.65 -11.00 0.45
N PHE A 26 9.81 -11.48 -0.02
CA PHE A 26 10.55 -12.53 0.68
C PHE A 26 9.74 -13.82 0.87
N GLY A 27 9.01 -14.25 -0.18
CA GLY A 27 8.15 -15.45 -0.11
C GLY A 27 6.95 -15.30 0.82
N GLY A 28 6.47 -14.07 1.04
CA GLY A 28 5.33 -13.77 1.92
C GLY A 28 5.71 -13.55 3.39
N LEU A 29 7.00 -13.62 3.74
CA LEU A 29 7.47 -13.34 5.10
C LEU A 29 7.14 -11.91 5.55
N ILE A 30 7.23 -10.97 4.61
CA ILE A 30 6.92 -9.56 4.88
C ILE A 30 5.87 -9.12 3.88
N VAL A 31 4.77 -8.62 4.41
CA VAL A 31 3.62 -8.16 3.65
C VAL A 31 3.45 -6.67 3.92
N VAL A 32 3.47 -5.86 2.86
CA VAL A 32 3.33 -4.40 2.94
C VAL A 32 2.05 -3.99 2.23
N PRO A 33 0.97 -3.66 2.97
CA PRO A 33 -0.21 -3.03 2.41
C PRO A 33 0.13 -1.63 1.90
N THR A 34 -0.11 -1.41 0.62
CA THR A 34 0.15 -0.16 -0.07
C THR A 34 -1.19 0.48 -0.43
N VAL A 35 -1.45 1.68 0.08
CA VAL A 35 -2.68 2.43 -0.17
C VAL A 35 -2.33 3.89 -0.40
N CYS A 36 -3.14 4.58 -1.21
CA CYS A 36 -2.94 6.01 -1.43
C CYS A 36 -3.10 6.75 -0.11
N ILE A 37 -1.97 7.19 0.45
CA ILE A 37 -1.90 8.12 1.56
C ILE A 37 -1.58 9.51 1.00
N PRO A 38 -2.22 10.58 1.50
CA PRO A 38 -1.94 11.94 1.05
C PRO A 38 -0.56 12.32 1.62
N CYS A 39 0.47 12.00 0.86
CA CYS A 39 1.84 12.26 1.24
C CYS A 39 2.08 13.77 1.41
N ALA A 40 3.13 14.09 2.16
CA ALA A 40 3.60 15.45 2.36
C ALA A 40 3.76 16.17 1.03
N ASP A 41 4.62 15.63 0.18
CA ASP A 41 5.04 16.24 -1.08
C ASP A 41 3.96 16.30 -2.17
N LYS A 42 2.90 15.48 -2.07
CA LYS A 42 1.82 15.35 -3.06
C LYS A 42 2.37 15.25 -4.49
N ALA A 43 3.38 14.40 -4.67
CA ALA A 43 4.10 14.26 -5.93
C ALA A 43 3.16 14.04 -7.13
N CYS A 44 2.10 13.24 -6.95
CA CYS A 44 1.09 12.96 -7.97
C CYS A 44 0.32 14.21 -8.43
N ILE A 45 0.08 15.18 -7.55
CA ILE A 45 -0.56 16.46 -7.91
C ILE A 45 0.45 17.33 -8.66
N LYS A 46 1.68 17.45 -8.15
CA LYS A 46 2.73 18.31 -8.73
C LYS A 46 3.11 17.90 -10.15
N VAL A 47 3.14 16.60 -10.43
CA VAL A 47 3.52 16.08 -11.76
C VAL A 47 2.36 16.12 -12.76
N CYS A 48 1.11 16.34 -12.31
CA CYS A 48 -0.05 16.24 -13.18
C CYS A 48 -0.10 17.44 -14.14
N PRO A 49 0.10 17.25 -15.46
CA PRO A 49 0.21 18.37 -16.40
C PRO A 49 -1.12 19.09 -16.63
N THR A 50 -2.25 18.43 -16.37
CA THR A 50 -3.60 18.97 -16.58
C THR A 50 -4.28 19.44 -15.30
N GLY A 51 -3.64 19.26 -14.14
CA GLY A 51 -4.26 19.57 -12.85
C GLY A 51 -5.47 18.69 -12.52
N ALA A 52 -5.52 17.46 -13.04
CA ALA A 52 -6.62 16.51 -12.79
C ALA A 52 -6.62 15.95 -11.36
N LEU A 53 -5.49 15.97 -10.64
CA LEU A 53 -5.41 15.51 -9.26
C LEU A 53 -5.37 16.69 -8.30
N SER A 54 -6.16 16.64 -7.23
CA SER A 54 -6.22 17.68 -6.20
C SER A 54 -6.33 17.07 -4.79
N TYR A 55 -6.02 17.88 -3.77
CA TYR A 55 -6.17 17.48 -2.37
C TYR A 55 -7.46 18.06 -1.80
N ASP A 56 -8.34 17.21 -1.31
CA ASP A 56 -9.54 17.62 -0.60
C ASP A 56 -9.21 17.77 0.89
N SER A 57 -9.25 19.02 1.38
CA SER A 57 -8.94 19.32 2.79
C SER A 57 -10.00 18.83 3.78
N LYS A 58 -11.23 18.55 3.32
CA LYS A 58 -12.32 18.06 4.19
C LYS A 58 -12.17 16.58 4.47
N THR A 59 -11.93 15.78 3.43
CA THR A 59 -11.76 14.32 3.56
C THR A 59 -10.31 13.93 3.80
N GLY A 60 -9.38 14.83 3.48
CA GLY A 60 -7.95 14.56 3.42
C GLY A 60 -7.57 13.64 2.27
N ALA A 61 -8.42 13.39 1.28
CA ALA A 61 -8.14 12.47 0.17
C ALA A 61 -7.46 13.17 -1.02
N ILE A 62 -6.82 12.37 -1.89
CA ILE A 62 -6.46 12.82 -3.23
C ILE A 62 -7.63 12.50 -4.15
N VAL A 63 -8.16 13.52 -4.82
CA VAL A 63 -9.36 13.44 -5.68
C VAL A 63 -8.96 13.64 -7.13
N LEU A 64 -9.56 12.83 -8.01
CA LEU A 64 -9.39 12.89 -9.46
C LEU A 64 -10.58 13.62 -10.10
N ASP A 65 -10.29 14.61 -10.93
CA ASP A 65 -11.19 15.19 -11.91
C ASP A 65 -11.02 14.43 -13.23
N GLU A 66 -11.93 13.49 -13.49
CA GLU A 66 -11.87 12.62 -14.67
C GLU A 66 -11.95 13.40 -15.98
N THR A 67 -12.60 14.57 -15.98
CA THR A 67 -12.78 15.39 -17.19
C THR A 67 -11.49 16.02 -17.68
N LYS A 68 -10.50 16.18 -16.79
CA LYS A 68 -9.17 16.72 -17.10
C LYS A 68 -8.11 15.64 -17.29
N CYS A 69 -8.41 14.39 -16.97
CA CYS A 69 -7.41 13.33 -16.95
C CYS A 69 -7.13 12.81 -18.36
N THR A 70 -5.88 12.90 -18.79
CA THR A 70 -5.42 12.37 -20.08
C THR A 70 -4.88 10.95 -19.99
N LYS A 71 -4.90 10.33 -18.80
CA LYS A 71 -4.39 8.97 -18.55
C LYS A 71 -2.91 8.79 -18.90
N CYS A 72 -2.11 9.87 -18.82
CA CYS A 72 -0.69 9.86 -19.19
C CYS A 72 0.21 9.03 -18.26
N GLY A 73 -0.29 8.62 -17.09
CA GLY A 73 0.44 7.76 -16.16
C GLY A 73 1.52 8.42 -15.30
N ALA A 74 1.83 9.71 -15.51
CA ALA A 74 2.88 10.41 -14.76
C ALA A 74 2.69 10.35 -13.23
N CYS A 75 1.46 10.30 -12.75
CA CYS A 75 1.16 10.18 -11.32
C CYS A 75 1.52 8.81 -10.73
N PHE A 76 1.54 7.74 -11.54
CA PHE A 76 1.95 6.40 -11.10
C PHE A 76 3.45 6.39 -10.80
N ASP A 77 4.26 6.88 -11.74
CA ASP A 77 5.72 6.94 -11.63
C ASP A 77 6.17 7.88 -10.51
N ALA A 78 5.47 9.00 -10.33
CA ALA A 78 5.79 9.97 -9.29
C ALA A 78 5.37 9.52 -7.89
N CYS A 79 4.56 8.46 -7.73
CA CYS A 79 4.06 8.05 -6.43
C CYS A 79 5.17 7.31 -5.65
N PRO A 80 5.75 7.90 -4.58
CA PRO A 80 6.84 7.26 -3.85
C PRO A 80 6.41 5.96 -3.15
N ALA A 81 5.13 5.84 -2.77
CA ALA A 81 4.58 4.62 -2.21
C ALA A 81 4.21 3.56 -3.27
N GLY A 82 4.19 3.89 -4.56
CA GLY A 82 3.66 2.99 -5.59
C GLY A 82 2.17 2.64 -5.40
N ALA A 83 1.40 3.56 -4.81
CA ALA A 83 0.03 3.30 -4.38
C ALA A 83 -1.03 3.58 -5.46
N LEU A 84 -0.71 4.39 -6.47
CA LEU A 84 -1.62 4.69 -7.57
C LEU A 84 -1.46 3.65 -8.68
N ALA A 85 -2.59 3.18 -9.21
CA ALA A 85 -2.64 2.26 -10.33
C ALA A 85 -3.76 2.68 -11.30
N PRO A 86 -3.64 2.35 -12.61
CA PRO A 86 -4.72 2.58 -13.56
C PRO A 86 -5.89 1.63 -13.28
N HIS A 87 -7.10 2.16 -13.36
CA HIS A 87 -8.31 1.37 -13.35
C HIS A 87 -8.33 0.44 -14.58
N PRO A 88 -8.60 -0.87 -14.44
CA PRO A 88 -8.52 -1.82 -15.55
C PRO A 88 -9.37 -1.44 -16.78
N ASP A 89 -10.62 -1.00 -16.57
CA ASP A 89 -11.53 -0.66 -17.68
C ASP A 89 -11.28 0.73 -18.28
N THR A 90 -11.04 1.75 -17.45
CA THR A 90 -11.02 3.15 -17.90
C THR A 90 -9.61 3.70 -18.09
N GLY A 91 -8.59 3.07 -17.52
CA GLY A 91 -7.22 3.58 -17.45
C GLY A 91 -7.05 4.80 -16.53
N LEU A 92 -8.11 5.25 -15.84
CA LEU A 92 -8.05 6.40 -14.94
C LEU A 92 -7.29 6.05 -13.65
N PRO A 93 -6.53 6.99 -13.06
CA PRO A 93 -5.87 6.76 -11.78
C PRO A 93 -6.87 6.43 -10.66
N MET A 94 -6.70 5.30 -9.99
CA MET A 94 -7.50 4.96 -8.82
C MET A 94 -6.88 5.58 -7.56
N THR A 95 -7.60 6.51 -6.92
CA THR A 95 -7.20 7.10 -5.63
C THR A 95 -8.03 6.52 -4.48
N CYS A 96 -7.42 6.41 -3.29
CA CYS A 96 -8.13 5.98 -2.09
C CYS A 96 -9.05 7.10 -1.61
N ASN A 97 -10.31 6.75 -1.36
CA ASN A 97 -11.35 7.66 -0.88
C ASN A 97 -11.52 7.66 0.64
N LYS A 98 -10.62 7.01 1.38
CA LYS A 98 -10.58 6.99 2.86
C LYS A 98 -11.86 6.49 3.54
N CYS A 99 -12.56 5.53 2.94
CA CYS A 99 -13.77 4.94 3.52
C CYS A 99 -13.54 3.97 4.71
N SER A 100 -12.28 3.63 5.03
CA SER A 100 -11.87 2.76 6.15
C SER A 100 -12.43 1.33 6.16
N LEU A 101 -13.17 0.89 5.13
CA LEU A 101 -13.68 -0.49 5.05
C LEU A 101 -12.56 -1.54 5.06
N CYS A 102 -11.42 -1.25 4.43
CA CYS A 102 -10.26 -2.13 4.44
C CYS A 102 -9.69 -2.33 5.85
N VAL A 103 -9.72 -1.29 6.68
CA VAL A 103 -9.32 -1.33 8.10
C VAL A 103 -10.31 -2.17 8.89
N ASN A 104 -11.60 -1.84 8.79
CA ASN A 104 -12.65 -2.45 9.60
C ASN A 104 -12.80 -3.96 9.36
N ILE A 105 -12.57 -4.44 8.13
CA ILE A 105 -12.70 -5.87 7.81
C ILE A 105 -11.41 -6.67 8.07
N CYS A 106 -10.30 -6.02 8.39
CA CYS A 106 -9.00 -6.70 8.49
C CYS A 106 -8.96 -7.61 9.73
N PRO A 107 -8.93 -8.94 9.58
CA PRO A 107 -9.04 -9.85 10.71
C PRO A 107 -7.80 -9.83 11.62
N THR A 108 -6.65 -9.45 11.08
CA THR A 108 -5.38 -9.37 11.80
C THR A 108 -5.16 -8.03 12.47
N GLY A 109 -6.00 -7.02 12.20
CA GLY A 109 -5.77 -5.65 12.67
C GLY A 109 -4.52 -5.00 12.08
N ALA A 110 -4.01 -5.48 10.94
CA ALA A 110 -2.77 -4.98 10.32
C ALA A 110 -2.89 -3.55 9.72
N LEU A 111 -4.10 -2.99 9.68
CA LEU A 111 -4.40 -1.69 9.11
C LEU A 111 -5.02 -0.78 10.16
N GLU A 112 -4.69 0.51 10.13
CA GLU A 112 -5.27 1.52 11.01
C GLU A 112 -5.75 2.72 10.18
N ALA A 113 -6.92 3.26 10.53
CA ALA A 113 -7.42 4.50 9.97
C ALA A 113 -6.84 5.68 10.75
N TRP A 114 -6.13 6.58 10.07
CA TRP A 114 -5.69 7.81 10.72
C TRP A 114 -6.86 8.76 10.96
N SER A 115 -7.07 9.12 12.23
CA SER A 115 -8.12 10.03 12.68
C SER A 115 -7.76 11.51 12.53
N LYS A 116 -6.49 11.83 12.29
CA LYS A 116 -6.01 13.21 12.12
C LYS A 116 -5.65 13.46 10.66
N ILE A 117 -5.99 14.65 10.17
CA ILE A 117 -5.43 15.19 8.93
C ILE A 117 -3.91 15.22 9.13
N LEU A 118 -3.18 14.47 8.31
CA LEU A 118 -1.72 14.43 8.37
C LEU A 118 -1.20 15.85 8.16
N THR A 119 -0.51 16.37 9.17
CA THR A 119 0.32 17.55 8.96
C THR A 119 1.49 17.13 8.07
N PHE A 120 1.96 18.06 7.23
CA PHE A 120 2.93 17.80 6.16
C PHE A 120 4.19 17.03 6.61
N GLU A 121 4.56 17.07 7.88
CA GLU A 121 5.76 16.38 8.40
C GLU A 121 5.54 14.88 8.70
N GLN A 122 4.29 14.44 8.84
CA GLN A 122 3.96 13.11 9.39
C GLN A 122 3.81 12.00 8.34
N ALA A 123 3.70 12.33 7.05
CA ALA A 123 3.48 11.34 5.99
C ALA A 123 4.49 11.48 4.85
N LEU A 124 5.74 11.11 5.11
CA LEU A 124 6.66 10.74 4.04
C LEU A 124 6.35 9.31 3.61
N ALA A 125 5.77 9.18 2.42
CA ALA A 125 5.56 7.89 1.77
C ALA A 125 6.90 7.28 1.36
N LYS A 126 7.14 6.02 1.71
CA LYS A 126 8.29 5.22 1.30
C LYS A 126 7.88 4.15 0.29
N LYS A 127 8.84 3.69 -0.51
CA LYS A 127 8.64 2.53 -1.39
C LYS A 127 8.38 1.27 -0.56
N PRO A 128 7.47 0.38 -0.97
CA PRO A 128 7.17 -0.83 -0.22
C PRO A 128 8.39 -1.77 -0.12
N GLU A 129 9.30 -1.76 -1.09
CA GLU A 129 10.57 -2.50 -1.05
C GLU A 129 11.49 -2.01 0.07
N GLU A 130 11.56 -0.69 0.28
CA GLU A 130 12.36 -0.08 1.35
C GLU A 130 11.75 -0.41 2.71
N ILE A 131 10.42 -0.31 2.83
CA ILE A 131 9.69 -0.73 4.04
C ILE A 131 9.96 -2.21 4.32
N ALA A 132 9.91 -3.07 3.32
CA ALA A 132 10.14 -4.51 3.49
C ALA A 132 11.56 -4.80 3.99
N LYS A 133 12.58 -4.14 3.45
CA LYS A 133 13.97 -4.26 3.93
C LYS A 133 14.14 -3.74 5.35
N ASP A 134 13.55 -2.58 5.66
CA ASP A 134 13.56 -2.01 7.01
C ASP A 134 12.94 -2.99 8.03
N LEU A 135 11.82 -3.62 7.67
CA LEU A 135 11.15 -4.63 8.48
C LEU A 135 11.98 -5.91 8.60
N LEU A 136 12.62 -6.37 7.52
CA LEU A 136 13.49 -7.54 7.54
C LEU A 136 14.65 -7.35 8.53
N LYS A 137 15.32 -6.20 8.44
CA LYS A 137 16.40 -5.83 9.36
C LYS A 137 15.88 -5.65 10.79
N LYS A 138 14.72 -5.03 10.97
CA LYS A 138 14.17 -4.77 12.31
C LYS A 138 13.77 -6.05 13.04
N TYR A 139 13.07 -6.96 12.38
CA TYR A 139 12.49 -8.14 13.03
C TYR A 139 13.39 -9.37 12.97
N PHE A 140 14.23 -9.48 11.94
CA PHE A 140 15.10 -10.64 11.73
C PHE A 140 16.59 -10.29 11.78
N GLY A 141 16.95 -9.01 11.82
CA GLY A 141 18.35 -8.58 11.92
C GLY A 141 19.23 -9.08 10.77
N VAL A 142 18.66 -9.21 9.57
CA VAL A 142 19.36 -9.60 8.34
C VAL A 142 19.03 -8.61 7.22
N GLU A 143 19.90 -8.52 6.23
CA GLU A 143 19.70 -7.64 5.07
C GLU A 143 19.24 -8.42 3.83
N ASP A 144 19.64 -9.68 3.70
CA ASP A 144 19.13 -10.64 2.71
C ASP A 144 18.40 -11.81 3.40
N VAL A 145 17.28 -12.23 2.82
CA VAL A 145 16.51 -13.40 3.28
C VAL A 145 17.31 -14.69 3.27
N LYS A 146 18.32 -14.80 2.41
CA LYS A 146 19.22 -15.96 2.36
C LYS A 146 20.00 -16.14 3.66
N GLU A 147 20.19 -15.07 4.43
CA GLU A 147 20.86 -15.12 5.73
C GLU A 147 19.96 -15.75 6.81
N LEU A 148 18.64 -15.83 6.60
CA LEU A 148 17.72 -16.39 7.59
C LEU A 148 18.05 -17.85 7.90
N GLU A 149 18.33 -18.66 6.87
CA GLU A 149 18.72 -20.06 7.06
C GLU A 149 20.03 -20.19 7.84
N SER A 150 21.01 -19.33 7.55
CA SER A 150 22.30 -19.36 8.25
C SER A 150 22.17 -18.90 9.70
N LYS A 151 21.27 -17.95 9.97
CA LYS A 151 21.11 -17.31 11.28
C LYS A 151 20.16 -18.06 12.21
N TYR A 152 19.05 -18.55 11.68
CA TYR A 152 17.98 -19.20 12.44
C TYR A 152 17.89 -20.71 12.16
N GLY A 153 18.66 -21.22 11.18
CA GLY A 153 18.57 -22.59 10.69
C GLY A 153 17.26 -22.86 9.94
N PHE A 154 17.20 -23.98 9.23
CA PHE A 154 15.96 -24.42 8.59
C PHE A 154 14.87 -24.70 9.62
N TRP A 155 13.61 -24.39 9.31
CA TRP A 155 12.48 -24.86 10.11
C TRP A 155 12.31 -26.34 9.84
N THR A 156 12.80 -27.17 10.76
CA THR A 156 12.62 -28.63 10.71
C THR A 156 11.53 -29.06 11.69
N PRO A 157 10.88 -30.21 11.46
CA PRO A 157 9.95 -30.80 12.42
C PRO A 157 10.57 -30.98 13.83
N GLU A 158 11.88 -31.19 13.93
CA GLU A 158 12.58 -31.25 15.23
C GLU A 158 12.63 -29.88 15.91
N LYS A 159 12.93 -28.82 15.15
CA LYS A 159 12.93 -27.44 15.66
C LYS A 159 11.53 -26.95 16.06
N ALA A 160 10.48 -27.36 15.35
CA ALA A 160 9.10 -27.04 15.72
C ALA A 160 8.75 -27.58 17.13
N LYS A 161 9.21 -28.80 17.45
CA LYS A 161 9.03 -29.43 18.78
C LYS A 161 9.76 -28.66 19.89
N GLU A 162 10.92 -28.07 19.62
CA GLU A 162 11.67 -27.26 20.61
C GLU A 162 10.88 -26.01 21.05
N PHE A 163 10.03 -25.46 20.18
CA PHE A 163 9.17 -24.31 20.47
C PHE A 163 7.76 -24.70 20.93
N GLY A 164 7.51 -25.99 21.21
CA GLY A 164 6.21 -26.48 21.69
C GLY A 164 5.11 -26.42 20.63
N ILE A 165 5.49 -26.29 19.35
CA ILE A 165 4.57 -26.30 18.21
C ILE A 165 4.62 -27.72 17.65
N GLY A 166 3.75 -28.58 18.18
CA GLY A 166 3.61 -29.99 17.80
C GLY A 166 2.25 -30.27 17.19
#